data_AF-A0A9W8NI86-F1
#
_entry.id   AF-A0A9W8NI86-F1
#
_cell.length_a   1.000
_cell.length_b   1.000
_cell.length_c   1.000
_cell.angle_alpha   90.00
_cell.angle_beta   90.00
_cell.angle_gamma   90.00
#
_symmetry.space_group_name_H-M   'P 1'
#
loop_
_entity.id
_entity.type
_entity.pdbx_description
1 polymer ?
#
loop_
_entity_poly.entity_id
_entity_poly.type
_entity_poly.pdbx_seq_one_letter_code
_entity_poly.pdbx_strand_id
1 'polypeptide(L)'
;MTMAARAIVELFRLVNREDKVHRQILSFSISHDHQSVRIYGYYPVIDGKEAKYYRHPIRKFFFTELDGKEKWTAYQFTKNVYDTWMPDHFKRICSAIDQLPSKLDLDVQAPSESTGLSQGLKNLAASEADSASLLVDDDDQSNKAGQVATPGTSFSKPGPAKRRKSPVKKA
;
A
#
# COMPACT_ATOMS: atom_id res chain seq x y z
N MET A 1 -7.33 -4.74 7.96
CA MET A 1 -8.09 -3.47 7.87
C MET A 1 -9.00 -3.19 9.08
N THR A 2 -9.33 -4.19 9.91
CA THR A 2 -10.11 -3.96 11.14
C THR A 2 -9.48 -2.95 12.10
N MET A 3 -8.15 -2.91 12.24
CA MET A 3 -7.47 -1.93 13.10
C MET A 3 -7.70 -0.48 12.66
N ALA A 4 -7.59 -0.17 11.36
CA ALA A 4 -7.83 1.16 10.84
C ALA A 4 -9.30 1.59 11.04
N ALA A 5 -10.25 0.70 10.70
CA ALA A 5 -11.67 0.97 10.93
C ALA A 5 -11.98 1.16 12.43
N ARG A 6 -11.31 0.41 13.31
CA ARG A 6 -11.47 0.54 14.76
C ARG A 6 -10.98 1.89 15.29
N ALA A 7 -9.79 2.33 14.89
CA ALA A 7 -9.26 3.62 15.29
C ALA A 7 -10.20 4.78 14.90
N ILE A 8 -10.79 4.72 13.70
CA ILE A 8 -11.78 5.71 13.24
C ILE A 8 -13.04 5.67 14.11
N VAL A 9 -13.56 4.48 14.46
CA VAL A 9 -14.72 4.36 15.35
C VAL A 9 -14.42 4.95 16.73
N GLU A 10 -13.25 4.66 17.30
CA GLU A 10 -12.82 5.20 18.59
C GLU A 10 -12.71 6.72 18.55
N LEU A 11 -12.10 7.30 17.51
CA LEU A 11 -12.06 8.75 17.30
C LEU A 11 -13.46 9.37 17.27
N PHE A 12 -14.39 8.81 16.50
CA PHE A 12 -15.74 9.36 16.38
C PHE A 12 -16.56 9.20 17.65
N ARG A 13 -16.30 8.18 18.48
CA ARG A 13 -16.91 8.03 19.81
C ARG A 13 -16.46 9.09 20.80
N LEU A 14 -15.18 9.48 20.76
CA LEU A 14 -14.65 10.53 21.64
C LEU A 14 -15.36 11.87 21.47
N VAL A 15 -16.00 12.08 20.32
CA VAL A 15 -16.76 13.29 19.99
C VAL A 15 -18.27 13.04 19.83
N ASN A 16 -18.79 11.90 20.30
CA ASN A 16 -20.21 11.52 20.23
C ASN A 16 -20.81 11.57 18.80
N ARG A 17 -20.04 11.14 17.79
CA ARG A 17 -20.42 11.12 16.37
C ARG A 17 -20.36 9.72 15.76
N GLU A 18 -20.48 8.69 16.58
CA GLU A 18 -20.43 7.29 16.13
C GLU A 18 -21.53 6.94 15.12
N ASP A 19 -22.65 7.67 15.09
CA ASP A 19 -23.71 7.57 14.09
C ASP A 19 -23.19 7.83 12.66
N LYS A 20 -22.22 8.75 12.51
CA LYS A 20 -21.61 9.10 11.21
C LYS A 20 -20.77 7.98 10.62
N VAL A 21 -20.35 7.01 11.44
CA VAL A 21 -19.51 5.89 11.01
C VAL A 21 -20.24 4.55 11.09
N HIS A 22 -21.39 4.48 11.76
CA HIS A 22 -22.23 3.29 11.81
C HIS A 22 -22.64 2.84 10.39
N ARG A 23 -22.31 1.58 10.06
CA ARG A 23 -22.55 0.95 8.74
C ARG A 23 -21.94 1.67 7.54
N GLN A 24 -21.00 2.59 7.76
CA GLN A 24 -20.26 3.26 6.69
C GLN A 24 -18.98 2.49 6.37
N ILE A 25 -18.60 2.45 5.09
CA ILE A 25 -17.29 1.92 4.71
C ILE A 25 -16.21 2.90 5.18
N LEU A 26 -15.31 2.41 6.03
CA LEU A 26 -14.22 3.20 6.62
C LEU A 26 -12.85 2.84 6.07
N SER A 27 -12.73 1.68 5.42
CA SER A 27 -11.47 1.25 4.83
C SER A 27 -11.69 0.18 3.78
N PHE A 28 -10.72 0.02 2.88
CA PHE A 28 -10.76 -0.96 1.81
C PHE A 28 -9.62 -1.96 1.92
N SER A 29 -9.83 -3.18 1.44
CA SER A 29 -8.75 -4.15 1.20
C SER A 29 -8.85 -4.65 -0.24
N ILE A 30 -7.71 -4.65 -0.91
CA ILE A 30 -7.56 -5.20 -2.25
C ILE A 30 -6.51 -6.30 -2.13
N SER A 31 -6.91 -7.53 -2.44
CA SER A 31 -6.00 -8.67 -2.54
C SER A 31 -6.04 -9.25 -3.94
N HIS A 32 -4.92 -9.82 -4.38
CA HIS A 32 -4.80 -10.37 -5.71
C HIS A 32 -3.85 -11.57 -5.73
N ASP A 33 -3.98 -12.37 -6.77
CA ASP A 33 -3.04 -13.41 -7.16
C ASP A 33 -2.69 -13.24 -8.64
N HIS A 34 -2.04 -14.24 -9.24
CA HIS A 34 -1.64 -14.21 -10.65
C HIS A 34 -2.78 -14.09 -11.68
N GLN A 35 -4.04 -14.26 -11.28
CA GLN A 35 -5.19 -14.27 -12.19
C GLN A 35 -6.40 -13.49 -11.66
N SER A 36 -6.55 -13.33 -10.34
CA SER A 36 -7.75 -12.78 -9.71
C SER A 36 -7.48 -11.60 -8.78
N VAL A 37 -8.50 -10.75 -8.63
CA VAL A 37 -8.54 -9.64 -7.66
C VAL A 37 -9.81 -9.75 -6.82
N ARG A 38 -9.70 -9.45 -5.52
CA ARG A 38 -10.80 -9.36 -4.57
C ARG A 38 -10.74 -8.03 -3.83
N ILE A 39 -11.81 -7.25 -3.96
CA ILE A 39 -11.96 -5.94 -3.35
C ILE A 39 -13.04 -6.01 -2.28
N TYR A 40 -12.73 -5.51 -1.10
CA TYR A 40 -13.63 -5.46 0.03
C TYR A 40 -13.66 -4.09 0.68
N GLY A 41 -14.83 -3.68 1.14
CA GLY A 41 -15.02 -2.56 2.07
C GLY A 41 -15.23 -3.07 3.49
N TYR A 42 -14.67 -2.39 4.48
CA TYR A 42 -14.84 -2.71 5.89
C TYR A 42 -15.69 -1.64 6.56
N TYR A 43 -16.67 -2.07 7.33
CA TYR A 43 -17.61 -1.20 8.03
C TYR A 43 -17.88 -1.70 9.44
N PRO A 44 -18.11 -0.81 10.40
CA PRO A 44 -18.54 -1.18 11.74
C PRO A 44 -20.07 -1.27 11.82
N VAL A 45 -20.57 -2.15 12.68
CA VAL A 45 -21.92 -2.08 13.24
C VAL A 45 -21.74 -1.76 14.72
N ILE A 46 -22.20 -0.58 15.10
CA ILE A 46 -22.08 -0.04 16.45
C ILE A 46 -23.41 -0.25 17.18
N ASP A 47 -23.34 -0.84 18.36
CA ASP A 47 -24.48 -1.08 19.25
C ASP A 47 -24.08 -0.66 20.67
N GLY A 48 -24.50 0.54 21.08
CA GLY A 48 -24.03 1.20 22.30
C GLY A 48 -22.50 1.24 22.38
N LYS A 49 -21.95 0.62 23.44
CA LYS A 49 -20.50 0.57 23.70
C LYS A 49 -19.76 -0.47 22.86
N GLU A 50 -20.46 -1.42 22.23
CA GLU A 50 -19.83 -2.44 21.39
C GLU A 50 -19.76 -2.00 19.92
N ALA A 51 -18.71 -2.44 19.24
CA ALA A 51 -18.58 -2.28 17.80
C ALA A 51 -18.06 -3.57 17.18
N LYS A 52 -18.83 -4.12 16.23
CA LYS A 52 -18.45 -5.31 15.45
C LYS A 52 -18.03 -4.88 14.05
N TYR A 53 -16.98 -5.48 13.52
CA TYR A 53 -16.41 -5.09 12.23
C TYR A 53 -16.66 -6.16 11.19
N TYR A 54 -17.26 -5.75 10.08
CA TYR A 54 -17.63 -6.64 9.00
C TYR A 54 -16.94 -6.22 7.72
N ARG A 55 -16.94 -7.15 6.77
CA ARG A 55 -16.34 -6.97 5.45
C ARG A 55 -17.39 -7.23 4.38
N HIS A 56 -17.64 -6.23 3.54
CA HIS A 56 -18.53 -6.33 2.38
C HIS A 56 -17.71 -6.61 1.11
N PRO A 57 -18.00 -7.69 0.35
CA PRO A 57 -17.39 -7.93 -0.95
C PRO A 57 -17.92 -6.90 -1.97
N ILE A 58 -17.05 -5.99 -2.40
CA ILE A 58 -17.39 -4.98 -3.41
C ILE A 58 -17.27 -5.61 -4.80
N ARG A 59 -16.17 -6.34 -5.06
CA ARG A 59 -15.94 -7.01 -6.34
C ARG A 59 -15.00 -8.19 -6.19
N LYS A 60 -15.22 -9.24 -6.98
CA LYS A 60 -14.28 -10.35 -7.19
C LYS A 60 -14.29 -10.67 -8.66
N PHE A 61 -13.12 -10.74 -9.30
CA PHE A 61 -13.02 -10.96 -10.74
C PHE A 61 -11.67 -11.55 -11.12
N PHE A 62 -11.62 -12.24 -12.25
CA PHE A 62 -10.38 -12.66 -12.90
C PHE A 62 -9.99 -11.62 -13.95
N PHE A 63 -8.78 -11.09 -13.85
CA PHE A 63 -8.30 -10.06 -14.78
C PHE A 63 -7.64 -10.65 -16.03
N THR A 64 -7.46 -11.97 -16.07
CA THR A 64 -6.96 -12.72 -17.24
C THR A 64 -8.09 -13.24 -18.14
N GLU A 65 -9.34 -13.20 -17.69
CA GLU A 65 -10.50 -13.61 -18.48
C GLU A 65 -10.87 -12.59 -19.55
N LEU A 66 -11.59 -13.05 -20.59
CA LEU A 66 -12.15 -12.21 -21.66
C LEU A 66 -11.11 -11.27 -22.29
N ASP A 67 -9.93 -11.82 -22.61
CA ASP A 67 -8.80 -11.07 -23.20
C ASP A 67 -8.38 -9.84 -22.35
N GLY A 68 -8.46 -9.98 -21.03
CA GLY A 68 -8.03 -8.93 -20.11
C GLY A 68 -9.01 -7.76 -19.97
N LYS A 69 -10.29 -7.97 -20.26
CA LYS A 69 -11.35 -6.95 -20.12
C LYS A 69 -11.30 -6.18 -18.79
N GLU A 70 -10.98 -6.86 -17.70
CA GLU A 70 -10.97 -6.31 -16.34
C GLU A 70 -9.57 -5.90 -15.83
N LYS A 71 -8.55 -5.90 -16.70
CA LYS A 71 -7.15 -5.67 -16.35
C LYS A 71 -6.91 -4.39 -15.55
N TRP A 72 -7.67 -3.33 -15.85
CA TRP A 72 -7.49 -2.01 -15.23
C TRP A 72 -8.45 -1.72 -14.08
N THR A 73 -9.38 -2.63 -13.77
CA THR A 73 -10.46 -2.37 -12.80
C THR A 73 -9.92 -2.11 -11.40
N ALA A 74 -8.93 -2.88 -10.93
CA ALA A 74 -8.32 -2.68 -9.61
C ALA A 74 -7.57 -1.35 -9.51
N TYR A 75 -6.86 -0.98 -10.58
CA TYR A 75 -6.14 0.28 -10.68
C TYR A 75 -7.10 1.48 -10.63
N GLN A 76 -8.16 1.46 -11.45
CA GLN A 76 -9.16 2.53 -11.48
C GLN A 76 -9.90 2.65 -10.15
N PHE A 77 -10.26 1.54 -9.52
CA PHE A 77 -10.86 1.55 -8.18
C PHE A 77 -9.92 2.23 -7.16
N THR A 78 -8.63 1.85 -7.17
CA THR A 78 -7.63 2.42 -6.25
C THR A 78 -7.47 3.93 -6.49
N LYS A 79 -7.30 4.35 -7.76
CA LYS A 79 -7.30 5.77 -8.17
C LYS A 79 -8.51 6.51 -7.59
N ASN A 80 -9.73 6.02 -7.80
CA ASN A 80 -10.94 6.67 -7.30
C ASN A 80 -11.01 6.71 -5.76
N VAL A 81 -10.45 5.72 -5.06
CA VAL A 81 -10.33 5.79 -3.60
C VAL A 81 -9.49 7.00 -3.20
N TYR A 82 -8.35 7.23 -3.85
CA TYR A 82 -7.47 8.36 -3.53
C TYR A 82 -7.99 9.71 -4.04
N ASP A 83 -8.55 9.74 -5.24
CA ASP A 83 -8.93 10.98 -5.92
C ASP A 83 -10.30 11.50 -5.45
N THR A 84 -11.19 10.61 -5.00
CA THR A 84 -12.58 10.98 -4.63
C THR A 84 -12.91 10.67 -3.18
N TRP A 85 -12.71 9.43 -2.74
CA TRP A 85 -13.18 9.02 -1.42
C TRP A 85 -12.29 9.53 -0.27
N MET A 86 -10.97 9.44 -0.44
CA MET A 86 -9.99 9.77 0.59
C MET A 86 -10.01 11.25 1.01
N PRO A 87 -10.15 12.24 0.11
CA PRO A 87 -10.23 13.64 0.50
C PRO A 87 -11.41 13.92 1.42
N ASP A 88 -12.59 13.36 1.13
CA ASP A 88 -13.77 13.54 1.98
C ASP A 88 -13.66 12.76 3.29
N HIS A 89 -13.08 11.56 3.26
CA HIS A 89 -12.78 10.81 4.48
C HIS A 89 -11.78 11.55 5.39
N PHE A 90 -10.74 12.14 4.80
CA PHE A 90 -9.75 12.95 5.52
C PHE A 90 -10.39 14.17 6.19
N LYS A 91 -11.22 14.94 5.46
CA LYS A 91 -11.99 16.06 6.05
C LYS A 91 -12.85 15.63 7.23
N ARG A 92 -13.50 14.46 7.14
CA ARG A 92 -14.31 13.91 8.22
C ARG A 92 -13.45 13.60 9.46
N ILE A 93 -12.26 13.04 9.27
CA ILE A 93 -11.31 12.76 10.36
C ILE A 93 -10.82 14.07 10.99
N CYS A 94 -10.37 15.04 10.21
CA CYS A 94 -9.96 16.36 10.71
C CYS A 94 -11.09 17.02 11.51
N SER A 95 -12.32 17.02 10.97
CA SER A 95 -13.49 17.54 11.67
C SER A 95 -13.77 16.87 13.02
N ALA A 96 -13.46 15.58 13.17
CA ALA A 96 -13.58 14.89 14.45
C ALA A 96 -12.42 15.28 15.39
N ILE A 97 -11.19 15.38 14.88
CA ILE A 97 -10.02 15.81 15.64
C ILE A 97 -10.19 17.24 16.19
N ASP A 98 -10.69 18.16 15.38
CA ASP A 98 -10.89 19.56 15.77
C ASP A 98 -11.92 19.73 16.91
N GLN A 99 -12.74 18.71 17.16
CA GLN A 99 -13.76 18.68 18.22
C GLN A 99 -13.29 17.93 19.47
N LEU A 100 -12.07 17.40 19.47
CA LEU A 100 -11.52 16.71 20.62
C LEU A 100 -11.31 17.69 21.79
N PRO A 101 -11.64 17.29 23.04
CA PRO A 101 -11.34 18.11 24.20
C PRO A 101 -9.82 18.29 24.37
N SER A 102 -9.39 19.44 24.88
CA SER A 102 -7.95 19.75 25.06
C SER A 102 -7.24 18.83 26.06
N LYS A 103 -7.99 18.08 26.88
CA LYS A 103 -7.49 17.03 27.76
C LYS A 103 -8.20 15.73 27.38
N LEU A 104 -7.53 14.88 26.60
CA LEU A 104 -7.89 13.46 26.52
C LEU A 104 -7.04 12.68 27.50
N ASP A 105 -7.70 11.92 28.35
CA ASP A 105 -7.07 10.83 29.08
C ASP A 105 -7.08 9.61 28.15
N LEU A 106 -6.15 9.60 27.19
CA LEU A 106 -5.88 8.41 26.41
C LEU A 106 -5.04 7.50 27.31
N ASP A 107 -5.69 6.50 27.88
CA ASP A 107 -5.07 5.46 28.71
C ASP A 107 -4.18 4.56 27.82
N VAL A 108 -3.16 5.17 27.21
CA VAL A 108 -2.11 4.50 26.45
C VAL A 108 -1.11 4.08 27.48
N GLN A 109 -1.24 2.84 27.95
CA GLN A 109 -0.13 2.17 28.62
C GLN A 109 1.04 2.20 27.64
N ALA A 110 2.01 3.09 27.88
CA ALA A 110 3.21 3.20 27.07
C ALA A 110 3.80 1.79 26.93
N PRO A 111 4.20 1.35 25.72
CA PRO A 111 4.93 0.11 25.60
C PRO A 111 6.15 0.22 26.52
N SER A 112 6.18 -0.63 27.55
CA SER A 112 7.33 -0.75 28.43
C SER A 112 8.57 -0.88 27.54
N GLU A 113 9.62 -0.10 27.83
CA GLU A 113 10.88 -0.02 27.08
C GLU A 113 11.71 -1.32 27.09
N SER A 114 11.08 -2.49 27.07
CA SER A 114 11.73 -3.80 27.09
C SER A 114 11.67 -4.56 25.77
N THR A 115 11.13 -3.98 24.69
CA THR A 115 11.24 -4.60 23.36
C THR A 115 12.33 -3.90 22.56
N GLY A 116 13.43 -4.61 22.27
CA GLY A 116 14.66 -4.14 21.61
C GLY A 116 14.54 -3.65 20.15
N LEU A 117 13.42 -3.00 19.80
CA LEU A 117 13.17 -2.37 18.50
C LEU A 117 13.83 -0.98 18.37
N SER A 118 14.10 -0.31 19.50
CA SER A 118 14.73 1.02 19.53
C SER A 118 16.22 1.01 19.13
N GLN A 119 16.88 -0.15 19.15
CA GLN A 119 18.24 -0.30 18.61
C GLN A 119 18.26 -0.36 17.08
N GLY A 120 17.22 -0.92 16.44
CA GLY A 120 17.16 -1.02 14.97
C GLY A 120 17.00 0.35 14.30
N LEU A 121 16.20 1.24 14.88
CA LEU A 121 15.91 2.55 14.29
C LEU A 121 17.09 3.53 14.40
N LYS A 122 17.88 3.44 15.48
CA LYS A 122 19.08 4.27 15.66
C LYS A 122 20.19 3.92 14.66
N ASN A 123 20.27 2.65 14.25
CA ASN A 123 21.27 2.20 13.29
C ASN A 123 20.96 2.67 11.85
N LEU A 124 19.68 2.83 11.48
CA LEU A 124 19.32 3.40 10.17
C LEU A 124 19.64 4.90 10.07
N ALA A 125 19.38 5.68 11.12
CA ALA A 125 19.66 7.12 11.12
C ALA A 125 21.15 7.45 11.09
N ALA A 126 22.01 6.57 11.62
CA ALA A 126 23.46 6.74 11.57
C ALA A 126 24.05 6.48 10.17
N SER A 127 23.43 5.63 9.36
CA SER A 127 23.92 5.30 8.02
C SER A 127 23.57 6.35 6.95
N GLU A 128 22.55 7.19 7.16
CA GLU A 128 22.19 8.25 6.21
C GLU A 128 23.00 9.55 6.39
N ALA A 129 23.64 9.75 7.55
CA ALA A 129 24.42 10.96 7.83
C ALA A 129 25.85 10.93 7.26
N ASP A 130 26.35 9.77 6.84
CA ASP A 130 27.75 9.58 6.37
C ASP A 130 27.88 9.57 4.84
N SER A 131 26.78 9.75 4.09
CA SER A 131 26.78 9.73 2.61
C SER A 131 26.64 11.12 1.97
N ALA A 132 26.67 12.21 2.75
CA ALA A 132 26.36 13.57 2.28
C ALA A 132 27.55 14.55 2.25
N SER A 133 28.79 14.09 2.45
CA SER A 133 29.96 14.92 2.20
C SER A 133 30.88 14.28 1.16
N LEU A 134 31.08 15.01 0.06
CA LEU A 134 32.21 15.07 -0.87
C LEU A 134 31.74 15.09 -2.34
N LEU A 135 31.34 16.27 -2.79
CA LEU A 135 31.49 16.70 -4.18
C LEU A 135 32.50 17.85 -4.22
N VAL A 136 33.72 17.58 -4.71
CA VAL A 136 34.52 18.51 -5.52
C VAL A 136 35.46 17.66 -6.41
N ASP A 137 35.51 18.02 -7.71
CA ASP A 137 36.39 17.56 -8.80
C ASP A 137 37.90 17.63 -8.42
N ASP A 138 38.90 17.04 -9.11
CA ASP A 138 39.07 16.69 -10.51
C ASP A 138 40.30 15.75 -10.68
N ASP A 139 40.36 15.09 -11.84
CA ASP A 139 41.49 14.55 -12.61
C ASP A 139 42.46 13.41 -12.16
N ASP A 140 42.65 12.55 -13.17
CA ASP A 140 43.86 11.82 -13.59
C ASP A 140 44.02 10.29 -13.34
N GLN A 141 44.11 9.60 -14.48
CA GLN A 141 44.76 8.33 -14.84
C GLN A 141 44.66 7.02 -14.03
N SER A 142 44.30 5.98 -14.80
CA SER A 142 44.99 4.67 -14.88
C SER A 142 44.49 3.50 -13.99
N ASN A 143 43.81 2.59 -14.71
CA ASN A 143 43.96 1.13 -14.69
C ASN A 143 43.38 0.24 -13.55
N LYS A 144 42.72 -0.80 -14.06
CA LYS A 144 42.43 -2.14 -13.53
C LYS A 144 41.18 -2.34 -12.67
N ALA A 145 40.17 -2.83 -13.38
CA ALA A 145 38.93 -3.41 -12.91
C ALA A 145 39.14 -4.55 -11.88
N GLY A 146 38.43 -4.43 -10.76
CA GLY A 146 38.18 -5.52 -9.82
C GLY A 146 37.11 -6.47 -10.34
N GLN A 147 37.37 -7.76 -10.18
CA GLN A 147 36.37 -8.83 -10.28
C GLN A 147 35.63 -8.95 -8.95
N VAL A 148 34.30 -8.79 -8.96
CA VAL A 148 33.43 -9.37 -7.94
C VAL A 148 32.28 -10.05 -8.68
N ALA A 149 32.18 -11.37 -8.48
CA ALA A 149 31.27 -12.27 -9.16
C ALA A 149 29.84 -12.13 -8.62
N THR A 150 28.87 -11.98 -9.54
CA THR A 150 27.43 -12.07 -9.27
C THR A 150 26.95 -13.52 -9.41
N PRO A 151 26.13 -14.08 -8.50
CA PRO A 151 25.52 -15.39 -8.69
C PRO A 151 24.37 -15.31 -9.70
N GLY A 152 24.40 -16.22 -10.67
CA GLY A 152 23.54 -16.19 -11.85
C GLY A 152 22.08 -16.58 -11.60
N THR A 153 21.21 -16.01 -12.45
CA THR A 153 19.98 -16.68 -12.88
C THR A 153 19.98 -16.72 -14.41
N SER A 154 19.82 -17.94 -14.93
CA SER A 154 19.88 -18.25 -16.36
C SER A 154 18.55 -17.90 -17.02
N PHE A 155 18.56 -16.89 -17.91
CA PHE A 155 17.54 -16.72 -18.93
C PHE A 155 18.10 -17.19 -20.27
N SER A 156 17.50 -18.23 -20.86
CA SER A 156 17.81 -18.65 -22.23
C SER A 156 17.39 -17.55 -23.21
N LYS A 157 18.35 -16.98 -23.95
CA LYS A 157 18.09 -16.05 -25.05
C LYS A 157 17.58 -16.80 -26.29
N PRO A 158 16.59 -16.27 -27.04
CA PRO A 158 16.18 -16.83 -28.32
C PRO A 158 17.25 -16.58 -29.40
N GLY A 159 17.62 -17.64 -30.12
CA GLY A 159 18.56 -17.57 -31.25
C GLY A 159 17.96 -16.88 -32.49
N PRO A 160 18.80 -16.49 -33.46
CA PRO A 160 18.38 -15.69 -34.62
C PRO A 160 17.43 -16.44 -35.55
N ALA A 161 16.31 -15.79 -35.89
CA ALA A 161 15.29 -16.30 -36.78
C ALA A 161 15.83 -16.53 -38.20
N LYS A 162 15.83 -17.78 -38.67
CA LYS A 162 16.02 -18.10 -40.09
C LYS A 162 14.77 -17.72 -40.88
N ARG A 163 14.95 -16.76 -41.79
CA ARG A 163 13.98 -16.28 -42.78
C ARG A 163 13.54 -17.44 -43.71
N ARG A 164 12.30 -17.92 -43.59
CA ARG A 164 11.70 -18.88 -44.53
C ARG A 164 11.24 -18.14 -45.80
N LYS A 165 11.70 -18.59 -46.96
CA LYS A 165 11.26 -18.10 -48.28
C LYS A 165 9.87 -18.67 -48.59
N SER A 166 8.93 -17.79 -48.94
CA SER A 166 7.61 -18.15 -49.46
C SER A 166 7.72 -18.59 -50.93
N PRO A 167 6.99 -19.62 -51.39
CA PRO A 167 6.93 -19.95 -52.81
C PRO A 167 5.98 -18.99 -53.56
N VAL A 168 6.44 -18.52 -54.71
CA VAL A 168 5.71 -17.71 -55.68
C VAL A 168 4.62 -18.57 -56.34
N LYS A 169 3.36 -18.13 -56.28
CA LYS A 169 2.30 -18.65 -57.16
C LYS A 169 2.47 -18.05 -58.54
N LYS A 170 2.66 -18.88 -59.57
CA LYS A 170 2.48 -18.47 -60.97
C LYS A 170 0.99 -18.48 -61.31
N ALA A 171 0.58 -17.47 -62.07
CA ALA A 171 -0.74 -17.29 -62.66
C ALA A 171 -1.09 -18.40 -63.66
#